data_AF-K1SEE9-F1
#
_entry.id   AF-K1SEE9-F1
#
_cell.length_a   1.000
_cell.length_b   1.000
_cell.length_c   1.000
_cell.angle_alpha   90.00
_cell.angle_beta   90.00
_cell.angle_gamma   90.00
#
_symmetry.space_group_name_H-M   'P 1'
#
loop_
_entity.id
_entity.type
_entity.pdbx_description
1 polymer ?
#
loop_
_entity_poly.entity_id
_entity_poly.type
_entity_poly.pdbx_seq_one_letter_code
_entity_poly.pdbx_strand_id
1 'polypeptide(L)'
;MNGEHGSAHNIWIDYTTLVTKWFRVKSFIHGYWYRREVDGDWQASYSAGGGMFSLSLMFQPHPSMIIYLDGGVELPQKRLETWQNSYWALAAGITKSFCKDKLYISLDVNNILSTKLKKETVRWDNSYYSVLRQPRGHRSLRLVFSIGYRFNRNAKKSVSTVQTLRDPEEILK
;
A
#
# COMPACT_ATOMS: atom_id res chain seq x y z
N MET A 1 -15.88 -15.37 28.92
CA MET A 1 -15.48 -14.60 27.74
C MET A 1 -14.11 -14.02 28.05
N ASN A 2 -13.03 -14.71 27.69
CA ASN A 2 -11.67 -14.23 27.93
C ASN A 2 -11.27 -13.40 26.71
N GLY A 3 -11.30 -12.08 26.87
CA GLY A 3 -10.97 -11.14 25.81
C GLY A 3 -9.48 -11.18 25.54
N GLU A 4 -9.09 -11.38 24.30
CA GLU A 4 -7.71 -11.17 23.86
C GLU A 4 -7.31 -9.72 24.17
N HIS A 5 -6.18 -9.53 24.84
CA HIS A 5 -5.65 -8.20 25.13
C HIS A 5 -4.37 -8.00 24.32
N GLY A 6 -4.39 -6.97 23.48
CA GLY A 6 -3.27 -6.63 22.62
C GLY A 6 -3.00 -5.14 22.68
N SER A 7 -1.71 -4.77 22.71
CA SER A 7 -1.26 -3.39 22.58
C SER A 7 -0.40 -3.25 21.34
N ALA A 8 -0.57 -2.14 20.63
CA ALA A 8 0.24 -1.80 19.47
C ALA A 8 0.68 -0.34 19.58
N HIS A 9 1.96 -0.11 19.34
CA HIS A 9 2.58 1.19 19.27
C HIS A 9 3.16 1.36 17.86
N ASN A 10 2.79 2.45 17.21
CA ASN A 10 3.26 2.79 15.87
C ASN A 10 3.84 4.20 15.93
N ILE A 11 4.99 4.38 15.29
CA ILE A 11 5.59 5.69 15.04
C ILE A 11 5.91 5.77 13.56
N TRP A 12 5.49 6.84 12.91
CA TRP A 12 5.87 7.08 11.53
C TRP A 12 6.28 8.52 11.30
N ILE A 13 7.16 8.69 10.32
CA ILE A 13 7.68 9.96 9.86
C ILE A 13 7.49 9.97 8.35
N ASP A 14 6.67 10.91 7.88
CA ASP A 14 6.51 11.22 6.47
C ASP A 14 7.29 12.50 6.16
N TYR A 15 8.16 12.44 5.18
CA TYR A 15 8.88 13.60 4.68
C TYR A 15 8.71 13.71 3.18
N THR A 16 8.29 14.87 2.70
CA THR A 16 8.17 15.17 1.27
C THR A 16 8.76 16.54 1.02
N THR A 17 9.73 16.60 0.11
CA THR A 17 10.38 17.86 -0.27
C THR A 17 10.51 17.98 -1.77
N LEU A 18 10.42 19.22 -2.25
CA LEU A 18 10.66 19.58 -3.63
C LEU A 18 12.12 20.02 -3.72
N VAL A 19 12.97 19.20 -4.34
CA VAL A 19 14.40 19.50 -4.49
C VAL A 19 14.60 20.50 -5.63
N THR A 20 13.83 20.35 -6.71
CA THR A 20 13.78 21.30 -7.83
C THR A 20 12.35 21.38 -8.37
N LYS A 21 12.08 22.31 -9.30
CA LYS A 21 10.77 22.44 -9.98
C LYS A 21 10.24 21.12 -10.55
N TRP A 22 11.13 20.21 -10.93
CA TRP A 22 10.79 18.94 -11.58
C TRP A 22 11.18 17.72 -10.75
N PHE A 23 11.78 17.89 -9.58
CA PHE A 23 12.28 16.77 -8.78
C PHE A 23 11.78 16.86 -7.35
N ARG A 24 11.09 15.80 -6.93
CA ARG A 24 10.54 15.65 -5.59
C ARG A 24 11.05 14.36 -4.98
N VAL A 25 11.37 14.43 -3.70
CA VAL A 25 11.72 13.27 -2.90
C VAL A 25 10.65 13.09 -1.85
N LYS A 26 10.18 11.84 -1.70
CA LYS A 26 9.37 11.44 -0.56
C LYS A 26 10.08 10.33 0.18
N SER A 27 10.18 10.44 1.49
CA SER A 27 10.62 9.36 2.36
C SER A 27 9.56 9.10 3.42
N PHE A 28 9.45 7.83 3.79
CA PHE A 28 8.55 7.39 4.83
C PHE A 28 9.28 6.37 5.69
N ILE A 29 9.23 6.59 7.00
CA ILE A 29 9.76 5.68 8.01
C ILE A 29 8.60 5.28 8.89
N HIS A 30 8.44 4.00 9.14
CA HIS A 30 7.42 3.47 10.02
C HIS A 30 8.04 2.43 10.93
N GLY A 31 8.08 2.69 12.22
CA GLY A 31 8.40 1.72 13.25
C GLY A 31 7.12 1.26 13.92
N TYR A 32 6.98 -0.04 14.13
CA TYR A 32 5.85 -0.57 14.86
C TYR A 32 6.31 -1.64 15.84
N TRP A 33 5.60 -1.72 16.95
CA TRP A 33 5.75 -2.76 17.94
C TRP A 33 4.36 -3.16 18.41
N TYR A 34 4.13 -4.45 18.55
CA TYR A 34 2.90 -4.91 19.15
C TYR A 34 3.17 -6.10 20.06
N ARG A 35 2.28 -6.22 21.03
CA ARG A 35 2.26 -7.30 22.00
C ARG A 35 0.87 -7.88 22.03
N ARG A 36 0.79 -9.20 21.98
CA ARG A 36 -0.46 -9.93 22.13
C ARG A 36 -0.31 -10.91 23.28
N GLU A 37 -1.25 -10.86 24.21
CA GLU A 37 -1.38 -11.82 25.29
C GLU A 37 -2.45 -12.84 24.89
N VAL A 38 -2.10 -14.12 24.93
CA VAL A 38 -3.02 -15.22 24.66
C VAL A 38 -3.48 -15.75 26.03
N ASP A 39 -4.80 -15.76 26.26
CA ASP A 39 -5.47 -16.37 27.40
C ASP A 39 -5.05 -15.91 28.82
N GLY A 40 -4.63 -14.64 28.97
CA GLY A 40 -4.29 -14.07 30.28
C GLY A 40 -3.05 -14.69 30.93
N ASP A 41 -2.34 -15.55 30.21
CA ASP A 41 -1.12 -16.19 30.65
C ASP A 41 0.08 -15.42 30.09
N TRP A 42 0.84 -14.77 30.98
CA TRP A 42 2.01 -13.97 30.61
C TRP A 42 3.06 -14.80 29.86
N GLN A 43 3.07 -16.12 30.08
CA GLN A 43 3.99 -17.06 29.44
C GLN A 43 3.66 -17.35 27.97
N ALA A 44 2.41 -17.14 27.54
CA ALA A 44 1.97 -17.29 26.14
C ALA A 44 1.89 -15.93 25.40
N SER A 45 2.50 -14.88 25.96
CA SER A 45 2.54 -13.56 25.31
C SER A 45 3.63 -13.49 24.24
N TYR A 46 3.31 -12.91 23.08
CA TYR A 46 4.31 -12.63 22.03
C TYR A 46 4.44 -11.14 21.78
N SER A 47 5.68 -10.70 21.69
CA SER A 47 6.08 -9.33 21.35
C SER A 47 6.82 -9.37 20.03
N ALA A 48 6.44 -8.48 19.12
CA ALA A 48 7.04 -8.39 17.81
C ALA A 48 7.15 -6.93 17.37
N GLY A 49 8.38 -6.55 17.06
CA GLY A 49 8.70 -5.28 16.45
C GLY A 49 9.08 -5.46 14.99
N GLY A 50 8.87 -4.41 14.21
CA GLY A 50 9.33 -4.31 12.86
C GLY A 50 9.41 -2.85 12.45
N GLY A 51 9.89 -2.63 11.24
CA GLY A 51 9.88 -1.29 10.69
C GLY A 51 10.07 -1.32 9.19
N MET A 52 9.71 -0.22 8.56
CA MET A 52 9.77 -0.02 7.14
C MET A 52 10.38 1.34 6.87
N PHE A 53 11.28 1.39 5.91
CA PHE A 53 11.76 2.61 5.29
C PHE A 53 11.40 2.53 3.81
N SER A 54 10.81 3.59 3.27
CA SER A 54 10.62 3.74 1.83
C SER A 54 11.07 5.11 1.36
N LEU A 55 11.68 5.13 0.19
CA LEU A 55 12.14 6.30 -0.52
C LEU A 55 11.53 6.28 -1.93
N SER A 56 10.87 7.36 -2.28
CA SER A 56 10.29 7.59 -3.60
C SER A 56 10.94 8.82 -4.22
N LEU A 57 11.54 8.63 -5.38
CA LEU A 57 12.08 9.69 -6.20
C LEU A 57 11.08 9.97 -7.32
N MET A 58 10.58 11.19 -7.40
CA MET A 58 9.59 11.60 -8.39
C MET A 58 10.18 12.68 -9.29
N PHE A 59 10.23 12.39 -10.58
CA PHE A 59 10.66 13.31 -11.63
C PHE A 59 9.49 13.71 -12.51
N GLN A 60 9.20 15.00 -12.58
CA GLN A 60 8.08 15.60 -13.29
C GLN A 60 8.60 16.62 -14.33
N PRO A 61 9.12 16.16 -15.48
CA PRO A 61 9.67 17.06 -16.51
C PRO A 61 8.58 17.92 -17.18
N HIS A 62 7.33 17.45 -17.16
CA HIS A 62 6.17 18.17 -17.67
C HIS A 62 5.02 18.04 -16.66
N PRO A 63 4.15 19.05 -16.48
CA PRO A 63 3.03 18.97 -15.54
C PRO A 63 2.16 17.72 -15.72
N SER A 64 2.03 17.23 -16.95
CA SER A 64 1.23 16.06 -17.32
C SER A 64 1.99 14.73 -17.31
N MET A 65 3.24 14.67 -16.83
CA MET A 65 4.02 13.43 -16.83
C MET A 65 4.84 13.29 -15.55
N ILE A 66 4.72 12.14 -14.90
CA ILE A 66 5.45 11.81 -13.68
C ILE A 66 6.16 10.49 -13.91
N ILE A 67 7.45 10.48 -13.67
CA ILE A 67 8.28 9.28 -13.60
C ILE A 67 8.64 9.10 -12.14
N TYR A 68 8.54 7.88 -11.62
CA TYR A 68 8.89 7.62 -10.23
C TYR A 68 9.71 6.35 -10.09
N LEU A 69 10.56 6.35 -9.06
CA LEU A 69 11.35 5.22 -8.61
C LEU A 69 11.14 5.07 -7.11
N ASP A 70 10.55 3.94 -6.71
CA ASP A 70 10.18 3.64 -5.34
C ASP A 70 11.03 2.47 -4.86
N GLY A 71 11.82 2.73 -3.82
CA GLY A 71 12.63 1.73 -3.14
C GLY A 71 12.22 1.65 -1.68
N GLY A 72 12.27 0.46 -1.09
CA GLY A 72 12.03 0.33 0.34
C GLY A 72 12.71 -0.88 0.94
N VAL A 73 12.97 -0.78 2.24
CA VAL A 73 13.42 -1.89 3.06
C VAL A 73 12.44 -2.10 4.20
N GLU A 74 12.11 -3.36 4.45
CA GLU A 74 11.38 -3.80 5.63
C GLU A 74 12.38 -4.53 6.53
N LEU A 75 12.40 -4.17 7.82
CA LEU A 75 13.19 -4.82 8.86
C LEU A 75 12.65 -6.23 9.13
N PRO A 76 13.50 -7.15 9.60
CA PRO A 76 13.07 -8.48 9.94
C PRO A 76 12.00 -8.43 11.04
N GLN A 77 10.97 -9.27 10.89
CA GLN A 77 9.85 -9.34 11.82
C GLN A 77 9.71 -10.77 12.34
N LYS A 78 9.72 -10.93 13.66
CA LYS A 78 9.35 -12.20 14.32
C LYS A 78 7.85 -12.24 14.54
N ARG A 79 7.20 -13.35 14.22
CA ARG A 79 5.86 -13.72 14.69
C ARG A 79 5.94 -15.07 15.40
N LEU A 80 4.85 -15.46 16.06
CA LEU A 80 4.75 -16.67 16.90
C LEU A 80 5.43 -17.90 16.29
N GLU A 81 5.22 -18.15 14.99
CA GLU A 81 5.73 -19.36 14.29
C GLU A 81 6.53 -19.05 13.02
N THR A 82 6.69 -17.77 12.69
CA THR A 82 7.31 -17.36 11.42
C THR A 82 8.27 -16.21 11.63
N TRP A 83 9.44 -16.30 11.04
CA TRP A 83 10.41 -15.21 11.03
C TRP A 83 10.53 -14.67 9.61
N GLN A 84 10.16 -13.42 9.39
CA GLN A 84 10.39 -12.74 8.12
C GLN A 84 11.78 -12.08 8.16
N ASN A 85 12.60 -12.36 7.16
CA ASN A 85 13.88 -11.66 7.01
C ASN A 85 13.67 -10.22 6.53
N SER A 86 14.73 -9.42 6.62
CA SER A 86 14.74 -8.12 5.95
C SER A 86 14.48 -8.30 4.46
N TYR A 87 13.69 -7.38 3.91
CA TYR A 87 13.26 -7.43 2.52
C TYR A 87 13.50 -6.09 1.86
N TRP A 88 14.01 -6.12 0.63
CA TRP A 88 14.19 -4.96 -0.22
C TRP A 88 13.26 -5.06 -1.43
N ALA A 89 12.52 -3.99 -1.68
CA ALA A 89 11.65 -3.83 -2.84
C ALA A 89 12.15 -2.67 -3.70
N LEU A 90 12.10 -2.86 -5.01
CA LEU A 90 12.27 -1.78 -5.97
C LEU A 90 11.14 -1.84 -7.01
N ALA A 91 10.51 -0.70 -7.23
CA ALA A 91 9.51 -0.49 -8.26
C ALA A 91 9.79 0.83 -8.98
N ALA A 92 9.37 0.92 -10.23
CA ALA A 92 9.45 2.15 -11.00
C ALA A 92 8.21 2.27 -11.87
N GLY A 93 7.84 3.49 -12.22
CA GLY A 93 6.71 3.70 -13.11
C GLY A 93 6.75 5.02 -13.81
N ILE A 94 5.96 5.10 -14.87
CA ILE A 94 5.71 6.33 -15.60
C ILE A 94 4.21 6.51 -15.77
N THR A 95 3.72 7.68 -15.40
CA THR A 95 2.33 8.08 -15.60
C THR A 95 2.29 9.32 -16.46
N LYS A 96 1.42 9.31 -17.47
CA LYS A 96 1.15 10.46 -18.33
C LYS A 96 -0.34 10.75 -18.36
N SER A 97 -0.68 12.01 -18.11
CA SER A 97 -2.03 12.53 -18.21
C SER A 97 -2.25 13.27 -19.54
N PHE A 98 -3.49 13.21 -20.01
CA PHE A 98 -3.98 13.80 -21.24
C PHE A 98 -5.34 14.48 -20.97
N CYS A 99 -5.77 15.31 -21.93
CA CYS A 99 -7.10 15.94 -21.91
C CYS A 99 -7.38 16.77 -20.64
N LYS A 100 -6.40 17.58 -20.19
CA LYS A 100 -6.47 18.36 -18.93
C LYS A 100 -6.71 17.46 -17.71
N ASP A 101 -5.86 16.44 -17.57
CA ASP A 101 -5.88 15.47 -16.47
C ASP A 101 -7.13 14.59 -16.36
N LYS A 102 -7.88 14.45 -17.47
CA LYS A 102 -9.04 13.55 -17.53
C LYS A 102 -8.64 12.11 -17.83
N LEU A 103 -7.73 11.90 -18.76
CA LEU A 103 -7.23 10.57 -19.10
C LEU A 103 -5.84 10.43 -18.51
N TYR A 104 -5.58 9.37 -17.75
CA TYR A 104 -4.24 9.01 -17.31
C TYR A 104 -3.90 7.60 -17.75
N ILE A 105 -2.67 7.43 -18.20
CA ILE A 105 -2.10 6.15 -18.59
C ILE A 105 -0.85 5.96 -17.71
N SER A 106 -0.77 4.84 -17.00
CA SER A 106 0.42 4.45 -16.23
C SER A 106 0.98 3.12 -16.73
N LEU A 107 2.30 3.03 -16.71
CA LEU A 107 3.04 1.80 -16.90
C LEU A 107 3.99 1.65 -15.71
N ASP A 108 3.73 0.63 -14.90
CA ASP A 108 4.40 0.43 -13.62
C ASP A 108 5.09 -0.93 -13.63
N VAL A 109 6.37 -0.95 -13.28
CA VAL A 109 7.20 -2.13 -13.14
C VAL A 109 7.39 -2.39 -11.65
N ASN A 110 6.68 -3.38 -11.13
CA ASN A 110 6.77 -3.80 -9.74
C ASN A 110 7.72 -4.99 -9.59
N ASN A 111 8.31 -5.14 -8.40
CA ASN A 111 9.25 -6.21 -8.09
C ASN A 111 10.44 -6.25 -9.07
N ILE A 112 10.99 -5.09 -9.47
CA ILE A 112 12.25 -5.02 -10.23
C ILE A 112 13.34 -5.75 -9.44
N LEU A 113 13.38 -5.50 -8.13
CA LEU A 113 14.11 -6.30 -7.17
C LEU A 113 13.16 -6.66 -6.03
N SER A 114 13.17 -7.93 -5.63
CA SER A 114 12.37 -8.42 -4.51
C SER A 114 13.06 -9.60 -3.84
N THR A 115 13.60 -9.38 -2.63
CA THR A 115 14.33 -10.38 -1.85
C THR A 115 13.52 -11.05 -0.73
N LYS A 116 12.18 -10.98 -0.77
CA LYS A 116 11.34 -11.33 0.40
C LYS A 116 11.50 -12.81 0.74
N LEU A 117 12.03 -13.09 1.91
CA LEU A 117 12.22 -14.46 2.42
C LEU A 117 11.54 -14.59 3.78
N LYS A 118 10.80 -15.69 3.94
CA LYS A 118 10.11 -16.05 5.16
C LYS A 118 10.65 -17.39 5.65
N LYS A 119 11.13 -17.41 6.88
CA LYS A 119 11.55 -18.62 7.58
C LYS A 119 10.31 -19.20 8.26
N GLU A 120 9.98 -20.43 7.91
CA GLU A 120 8.85 -21.18 8.46
C GLU A 120 9.37 -22.41 9.21
N THR A 121 8.80 -22.68 10.38
CA THR A 121 9.08 -23.91 11.12
C THR A 121 8.19 -25.02 10.56
N VAL A 122 8.79 -26.08 10.03
CA VAL A 122 8.09 -27.24 9.48
C VAL A 122 8.45 -28.46 10.30
N ARG A 123 7.43 -29.22 10.71
CA ARG A 123 7.63 -30.53 11.36
C ARG A 123 7.79 -31.59 10.27
N TRP A 124 8.92 -32.29 10.28
CA TRP A 124 9.23 -33.40 9.38
C TRP A 124 9.85 -34.52 10.22
N ASP A 125 9.39 -35.76 10.05
CA ASP A 125 9.89 -36.95 10.77
C ASP A 125 10.10 -36.72 12.29
N ASN A 126 9.06 -36.22 12.97
CA ASN A 126 9.05 -35.89 14.40
C ASN A 126 10.11 -34.86 14.88
N SER A 127 10.85 -34.25 13.95
CA SER A 127 11.80 -33.18 14.24
C SER A 127 11.31 -31.85 13.66
N TYR A 128 11.66 -30.74 14.31
CA TYR A 128 11.32 -29.40 13.84
C TYR A 128 12.50 -28.83 13.04
N TYR A 129 12.24 -28.49 11.77
CA TYR A 129 13.22 -27.86 10.91
C TYR A 129 12.79 -26.45 10.58
N SER A 130 13.76 -25.54 10.50
CA SER A 130 13.51 -24.19 10.02
C SER A 130 13.83 -24.10 8.54
N VAL A 131 12.84 -23.83 7.70
CA VAL A 131 12.99 -23.77 6.24
C VAL A 131 12.81 -22.32 5.78
N LEU A 132 13.77 -21.82 5.00
CA LEU A 132 13.61 -20.54 4.31
C LEU A 132 12.78 -20.75 3.05
N ARG A 133 11.64 -20.08 2.97
CA ARG A 133 10.74 -20.10 1.83
C ARG A 133 10.56 -18.70 1.28
N GLN A 134 10.57 -18.61 -0.05
CA GLN A 134 10.16 -17.41 -0.75
C GLN A 134 8.62 -17.44 -0.87
N PRO A 135 7.90 -16.37 -0.47
CA PRO A 135 6.46 -16.33 -0.64
C PRO A 135 6.09 -16.46 -2.13
N ARG A 136 5.08 -17.28 -2.44
CA ARG A 136 4.62 -17.48 -3.82
C ARG A 136 4.25 -16.14 -4.47
N GLY A 137 4.70 -15.90 -5.70
CA GLY A 137 4.39 -14.70 -6.48
C GLY A 137 5.32 -13.49 -6.30
N HIS A 138 6.33 -13.56 -5.42
CA HIS A 138 7.22 -12.42 -5.13
C HIS A 138 8.50 -12.33 -5.99
N ARG A 139 8.76 -13.29 -6.88
CA ARG A 139 9.99 -13.36 -7.71
C ARG A 139 9.80 -12.90 -9.16
N SER A 140 8.56 -12.75 -9.62
CA SER A 140 8.27 -12.30 -10.97
C SER A 140 8.18 -10.78 -11.03
N LEU A 141 9.00 -10.18 -11.88
CA LEU A 141 8.82 -8.81 -12.36
C LEU A 141 7.39 -8.68 -12.87
N ARG A 142 6.67 -7.68 -12.36
CA ARG A 142 5.26 -7.48 -12.68
C ARG A 142 5.08 -6.14 -13.40
N LEU A 143 4.79 -6.23 -14.70
CA LEU A 143 4.36 -5.08 -15.49
C LEU A 143 2.87 -4.87 -15.29
N VAL A 144 2.50 -3.65 -14.91
CA VAL A 144 1.11 -3.22 -14.73
C VAL A 144 0.88 -2.05 -15.65
N PHE A 145 -0.05 -2.22 -16.58
CA PHE A 145 -0.51 -1.16 -17.45
C PHE A 145 -1.90 -0.74 -16.98
N SER A 146 -2.05 0.53 -16.64
CA SER A 146 -3.32 1.09 -16.16
C SER A 146 -3.76 2.24 -17.04
N ILE A 147 -5.04 2.24 -17.40
CA ILE A 147 -5.69 3.38 -18.04
C ILE A 147 -6.86 3.77 -17.16
N GLY A 148 -6.98 5.06 -16.83
CA GLY A 148 -8.14 5.59 -16.12
C GLY A 148 -8.64 6.88 -16.73
N TYR A 149 -9.95 7.03 -16.73
CA TYR A 149 -10.63 8.24 -17.19
C TYR A 149 -11.46 8.85 -16.06
N ARG A 150 -11.18 10.10 -15.74
CA ARG A 150 -11.91 10.90 -14.76
C ARG A 150 -13.06 11.63 -15.45
N PHE A 151 -14.27 11.16 -15.19
CA PHE A 151 -15.48 11.89 -15.57
C PHE A 151 -15.60 13.16 -14.73
N ASN A 152 -15.87 14.30 -15.37
CA ASN A 152 -16.21 15.54 -14.64
C ASN A 152 -17.53 15.33 -13.91
N ARG A 153 -17.49 15.03 -12.61
CA ARG A 153 -18.64 15.33 -11.74
C ARG A 153 -18.57 16.81 -11.42
N ASN A 154 -19.29 17.63 -12.19
CA ASN A 154 -19.79 18.90 -11.67
C ASN A 154 -20.76 18.55 -10.52
N ALA A 155 -20.23 18.35 -9.31
CA ALA A 155 -21.02 18.22 -8.08
C ALA A 155 -21.58 19.59 -7.65
N LYS A 156 -22.30 20.24 -8.56
CA LYS A 156 -23.23 21.36 -8.34
C LYS A 156 -24.26 21.37 -9.47
N LYS A 157 -24.97 20.27 -9.66
CA LYS A 157 -26.39 20.40 -9.97
C LYS A 157 -27.08 19.95 -8.69
N SER A 158 -27.63 20.90 -7.95
CA SER A 158 -28.72 20.55 -7.06
C SER A 158 -29.68 19.76 -7.93
N VAL A 159 -30.01 18.56 -7.49
CA VAL A 159 -31.24 17.94 -7.95
C VAL A 159 -32.30 18.89 -7.39
N SER A 160 -32.65 19.94 -8.15
CA SER A 160 -33.98 20.51 -8.03
C SER A 160 -34.86 19.33 -8.37
N THR A 161 -35.42 18.73 -7.33
CA THR A 161 -36.55 17.83 -7.41
C THR A 161 -37.43 18.41 -8.50
N VAL A 162 -37.43 17.78 -9.68
CA VAL A 162 -38.43 18.06 -10.69
C VAL A 162 -39.70 17.69 -9.98
N GLN A 163 -40.39 18.69 -9.44
CA GLN A 163 -41.74 18.53 -8.96
C GLN A 163 -42.44 17.83 -10.09
N THR A 164 -42.87 16.62 -9.80
CA THR A 164 -43.83 15.86 -10.57
C THR A 164 -44.84 16.85 -11.15
N LEU A 165 -44.81 17.05 -12.46
CA LEU A 165 -45.99 17.50 -13.19
C LEU A 165 -47.01 16.38 -13.03
N ARG A 166 -47.73 16.42 -11.91
CA ARG A 166 -49.03 15.82 -11.71
C ARG A 166 -49.95 17.00 -11.41
N ASP A 167 -50.65 17.44 -12.45
CA ASP A 167 -52.10 17.39 -12.44
C ASP A 167 -52.60 17.25 -13.89
N PRO A 168 -53.21 16.11 -14.26
CA PRO A 168 -53.81 15.90 -15.57
C PRO A 168 -55.25 16.44 -15.63
N GLU A 169 -55.56 17.59 -15.03
CA GLU A 169 -56.90 18.18 -15.06
C GLU A 169 -56.99 19.58 -15.72
N GLU A 170 -55.90 20.15 -16.24
CA GLU A 170 -55.96 21.42 -16.98
C GLU A 170 -56.03 21.28 -18.51
N ILE A 171 -56.21 20.07 -19.06
CA ILE A 171 -56.34 19.86 -20.53
C ILE A 171 -57.80 19.98 -21.03
N LEU A 172 -58.80 20.17 -20.17
CA LEU A 172 -60.19 20.35 -20.61
C LEU A 172 -60.93 21.41 -19.79
N LYS A 173 -60.70 22.69 -20.10
CA LYS A 173 -61.72 23.77 -20.07
C LYS A 173 -61.41 24.83 -21.11
#